data_AF-A0A954TP64-F1
#
_entry.id   AF-A0A954TP64-F1
#
_cell.length_a   1.000
_cell.length_b   1.000
_cell.length_c   1.000
_cell.angle_alpha   90.00
_cell.angle_beta   90.00
_cell.angle_gamma   90.00
#
_symmetry.space_group_name_H-M   'P 1'
#
loop_
_entity.id
_entity.type
_entity.pdbx_description
1 polymer ?
#
loop_
_entity_poly.entity_id
_entity_poly.type
_entity_poly.pdbx_seq_one_letter_code
_entity_poly.pdbx_strand_id
1 'polypeptide(L)'
;MNSEIMDEEDEIHESPRFQCEGIVASADFRSVRWGDRLFEFTTAQSQVVQRLLEHLRDGVPVVGGDYLLEVAGSAYSVTLRALFDNGRHPAWKTMIQSSSRRNNFQIIPPLR
;
A
#
# COMPACT_ATOMS: atom_id res chain seq x y z
N MET A 1 -0.74 -0.07 -52.51
CA MET A 1 -0.62 -1.32 -51.74
C MET A 1 0.86 -1.45 -51.42
N ASN A 2 1.33 -1.45 -50.18
CA ASN A 2 0.77 -2.08 -48.98
C ASN A 2 0.63 -1.12 -47.80
N SER A 3 -0.50 -1.30 -47.12
CA SER A 3 -0.72 -0.94 -45.73
C SER A 3 0.02 -1.96 -44.85
N GLU A 4 0.72 -1.48 -43.82
CA GLU A 4 1.24 -2.29 -42.72
C GLU A 4 1.00 -1.41 -41.49
N ILE A 5 -0.25 -1.36 -41.02
CA ILE A 5 -0.79 -2.11 -39.88
C ILE A 5 0.04 -1.88 -38.61
N MET A 6 -0.58 -1.09 -37.73
CA MET A 6 -0.42 -0.99 -36.29
C MET A 6 0.32 -2.17 -35.63
N ASP A 7 1.43 -1.85 -34.98
CA ASP A 7 1.80 -2.44 -33.68
C ASP A 7 1.77 -1.30 -32.66
N GLU A 8 0.55 -0.80 -32.42
CA GLU A 8 0.19 -0.06 -31.21
C GLU A 8 -0.09 -1.12 -30.12
N GLU A 9 0.95 -1.88 -29.75
CA GLU A 9 0.90 -2.62 -28.50
C GLU A 9 1.09 -1.57 -27.41
N ASP A 10 -0.06 -1.07 -26.94
CA ASP A 10 -0.25 -0.21 -25.79
C ASP A 10 0.51 -0.85 -24.61
N GLU A 11 1.79 -0.49 -24.51
CA GLU A 11 2.58 -0.74 -23.33
C GLU A 11 1.91 0.11 -22.25
N ILE A 12 0.98 -0.53 -21.53
CA ILE A 12 0.39 -0.04 -20.29
C ILE A 12 1.53 0.22 -19.32
N HIS A 13 2.18 1.36 -19.53
CA HIS A 13 3.13 2.01 -18.64
C HIS A 13 2.27 2.56 -17.50
N GLU A 14 1.71 1.63 -16.71
CA GLU A 14 0.92 1.96 -15.54
C GLU A 14 1.90 2.59 -14.56
N SER A 15 2.04 3.90 -14.71
CA SER A 15 3.01 4.70 -13.98
C SER A 15 2.65 4.53 -12.51
N PRO A 16 3.56 3.98 -11.69
CA PRO A 16 3.26 3.75 -10.30
C PRO A 16 2.90 5.09 -9.66
N ARG A 17 1.66 5.21 -9.19
CA ARG A 17 1.11 6.46 -8.64
C ARG A 17 1.82 6.91 -7.37
N PHE A 18 2.63 6.02 -6.79
CA PHE A 18 3.42 6.27 -5.61
C PHE A 18 4.80 5.62 -5.76
N GLN A 19 5.84 6.45 -5.76
CA GLN A 19 7.23 6.03 -5.66
C GLN A 19 7.87 6.77 -4.50
N CYS A 20 8.22 6.04 -3.44
CA CYS A 20 8.94 6.60 -2.29
C CYS A 20 10.02 5.59 -1.91
N GLU A 21 11.28 6.02 -1.78
CA GLU A 21 12.48 5.21 -1.48
C GLU A 21 12.30 3.68 -1.38
N GLY A 22 12.34 2.99 -2.53
CA GLY A 22 12.27 1.52 -2.59
C GLY A 22 10.87 0.92 -2.44
N ILE A 23 9.83 1.75 -2.39
CA ILE A 23 8.41 1.35 -2.39
C ILE A 23 7.78 1.78 -3.72
N VAL A 24 7.18 0.82 -4.43
CA VAL A 24 6.45 1.03 -5.68
C VAL A 24 5.07 0.40 -5.54
N ALA A 25 4.01 1.20 -5.58
CA ALA A 25 2.64 0.71 -5.53
C ALA A 25 1.97 0.71 -6.90
N SER A 26 1.10 -0.28 -7.15
CA SER A 26 0.16 -0.30 -8.27
C SER A 26 -0.82 0.88 -8.19
N ALA A 27 -1.47 1.23 -9.30
CA ALA A 27 -2.41 2.35 -9.37
C ALA A 27 -3.58 2.23 -8.37
N ASP A 28 -3.96 1.00 -8.04
CA ASP A 28 -5.03 0.62 -7.12
C ASP A 28 -4.53 0.17 -5.73
N PHE A 29 -3.21 0.22 -5.50
CA PHE A 29 -2.54 -0.16 -4.24
C PHE A 29 -2.77 -1.60 -3.76
N ARG A 30 -3.36 -2.49 -4.57
CA ARG A 30 -3.48 -3.92 -4.22
C ARG A 30 -2.16 -4.65 -4.33
N SER A 31 -1.20 -4.12 -5.08
CA SER A 31 0.14 -4.68 -5.17
C SER A 31 1.15 -3.60 -4.79
N VAL A 32 1.96 -3.87 -3.78
CA VAL A 32 3.05 -2.96 -3.37
C VAL A 32 4.35 -3.72 -3.34
N ARG A 33 5.29 -3.27 -4.16
CA ARG A 33 6.67 -3.72 -4.12
C ARG A 33 7.43 -2.91 -3.07
N TRP A 34 8.04 -3.62 -2.13
CA TRP A 34 8.84 -3.10 -1.04
C TRP A 34 10.23 -3.72 -1.14
N GLY A 35 11.20 -2.96 -1.66
CA GLY A 35 12.51 -3.48 -2.08
C GLY A 35 12.36 -4.56 -3.15
N ASP A 36 12.84 -5.76 -2.84
CA ASP A 36 12.73 -6.96 -3.68
C ASP A 36 11.50 -7.82 -3.38
N ARG A 37 10.65 -7.40 -2.44
CA ARG A 37 9.44 -8.16 -2.05
C ARG A 37 8.20 -7.54 -2.67
N LEU A 38 7.34 -8.37 -3.24
CA LEU A 38 6.00 -7.96 -3.67
C LEU A 38 4.98 -8.41 -2.62
N PHE A 39 4.13 -7.49 -2.19
CA PHE A 39 3.01 -7.77 -1.31
C PHE A 39 1.69 -7.51 -2.03
N GLU A 40 0.73 -8.40 -1.83
CA GLU A 40 -0.61 -8.28 -2.38
C GLU A 40 -1.62 -8.02 -1.27
N PHE A 41 -2.63 -7.20 -1.55
CA PHE A 41 -3.60 -6.71 -0.59
C PHE A 41 -5.01 -6.83 -1.17
N THR A 42 -5.96 -7.12 -0.29
CA THR A 42 -7.39 -7.03 -0.60
C THR A 42 -7.83 -5.57 -0.77
N THR A 43 -9.03 -5.34 -1.32
CA THR A 43 -9.58 -3.99 -1.50
C THR A 43 -9.57 -3.15 -0.22
N ALA A 44 -9.92 -3.74 0.93
CA ALA A 44 -9.95 -3.00 2.19
C ALA A 44 -8.54 -2.71 2.73
N GLN A 45 -7.62 -3.66 2.56
CA GLN A 45 -6.21 -3.47 2.94
C GLN A 45 -5.52 -2.44 2.04
N SER A 46 -5.81 -2.41 0.74
CA SER A 46 -5.20 -1.47 -0.19
C SER A 46 -5.57 -0.02 0.12
N GLN A 47 -6.80 0.23 0.58
CA GLN A 47 -7.22 1.55 1.06
C GLN A 47 -6.38 2.02 2.27
N VAL A 48 -6.11 1.13 3.22
CA VAL A 48 -5.22 1.43 4.37
C VAL A 48 -3.81 1.74 3.89
N VAL A 49 -3.26 0.89 3.03
CA VAL A 49 -1.89 1.02 2.51
C VAL A 49 -1.74 2.31 1.70
N GLN A 50 -2.72 2.63 0.85
CA GLN A 50 -2.77 3.89 0.10
C GLN A 50 -2.63 5.09 1.04
N ARG A 51 -3.47 5.18 2.09
CA ARG A 51 -3.41 6.31 3.03
C ARG A 51 -2.10 6.39 3.76
N LEU A 52 -1.56 5.26 4.22
CA LEU A 52 -0.26 5.22 4.88
C LEU A 52 0.87 5.70 3.94
N LEU A 53 0.83 5.32 2.67
CA LEU A 53 1.80 5.76 1.67
C LEU A 53 1.66 7.25 1.39
N GLU A 54 0.45 7.76 1.13
CA GLU A 54 0.20 9.20 0.95
C GLU A 54 0.77 10.02 2.12
N HIS A 55 0.48 9.59 3.35
CA HIS A 55 1.00 10.20 4.57
C HIS A 55 2.53 10.11 4.70
N LEU A 56 3.13 9.00 4.29
CA LEU A 56 4.59 8.85 4.21
C LEU A 56 5.20 9.85 3.23
N ARG A 57 4.60 10.05 2.04
CA ARG A 57 5.05 11.05 1.05
C ARG A 57 4.92 12.47 1.58
N ASP A 58 3.84 12.77 2.29
CA ASP A 58 3.59 14.10 2.85
C ASP A 58 4.44 14.36 4.12
N GLY A 59 5.28 13.41 4.53
CA GLY A 59 6.23 13.54 5.66
C GLY A 59 5.63 13.26 7.04
N VAL A 60 4.39 12.76 7.08
CA VAL A 60 3.67 12.41 8.31
C VAL A 60 3.37 10.91 8.33
N PRO A 61 4.38 10.03 8.43
CA PRO A 61 4.19 8.59 8.20
C PRO A 61 3.33 7.89 9.25
N VAL A 62 3.04 8.54 10.37
CA VAL A 62 2.30 7.96 11.49
C VAL A 62 0.83 8.33 11.40
N VAL A 63 -0.02 7.31 11.20
CA VAL A 63 -1.47 7.46 11.03
C VAL A 63 -2.22 6.65 12.09
N GLY A 64 -3.30 7.23 12.61
CA GLY A 64 -4.17 6.58 13.60
C GLY A 64 -4.92 5.38 13.00
N GLY A 65 -4.96 4.27 13.72
CA GLY A 65 -5.64 3.04 13.33
C GLY A 65 -7.14 3.23 13.14
N ASP A 66 -7.79 4.05 13.97
CA ASP A 66 -9.22 4.37 13.85
C ASP A 66 -9.54 5.06 12.51
N TYR A 67 -8.72 6.04 12.12
CA TYR A 67 -8.84 6.72 10.83
C TYR A 67 -8.63 5.76 9.65
N LEU A 68 -7.62 4.88 9.74
CA LEU A 68 -7.36 3.88 8.70
C LEU A 68 -8.53 2.89 8.53
N LEU A 69 -9.15 2.48 9.63
CA LEU A 69 -10.31 1.58 9.62
C LEU A 69 -11.54 2.24 9.01
N GLU A 70 -11.79 3.51 9.35
CA GLU A 70 -12.86 4.31 8.77
C GLU A 70 -12.71 4.41 7.25
N VAL A 71 -11.49 4.72 6.77
CA VAL A 71 -11.21 4.79 5.33
C VAL A 71 -11.35 3.44 4.64
N ALA A 72 -10.96 2.35 5.31
CA ALA A 72 -11.11 1.00 4.78
C ALA A 72 -12.58 0.56 4.66
N GLY A 73 -13.54 1.38 5.09
CA GLY A 73 -14.96 1.03 5.16
C GLY A 73 -15.23 -0.16 6.09
N SER A 74 -14.28 -0.47 6.98
CA SER A 74 -14.40 -1.59 7.90
C SER A 74 -15.23 -1.14 9.10
N ALA A 75 -16.19 -1.96 9.50
CA ALA A 75 -16.95 -1.71 10.72
C ALA A 75 -15.96 -1.47 11.88
N TYR A 76 -16.20 -0.42 12.68
CA TYR A 76 -15.40 -0.01 13.85
C TYR A 76 -15.11 -1.14 14.87
N SER A 77 -15.65 -2.33 14.67
CA SER A 77 -15.50 -3.53 15.49
C SER A 77 -14.26 -4.39 15.17
N VAL A 78 -13.53 -4.13 14.07
CA VAL A 78 -12.31 -4.89 13.73
C VAL A 78 -11.06 -4.05 13.90
N THR A 79 -9.99 -4.64 14.46
CA THR A 79 -8.70 -3.95 14.58
C THR A 79 -7.96 -3.95 13.23
N LEU A 80 -7.05 -2.98 13.03
CA LEU A 80 -6.20 -2.98 11.83
C LEU A 80 -5.44 -4.30 11.69
N ARG A 81 -4.95 -4.85 12.81
CA ARG A 81 -4.32 -6.17 12.84
C ARG A 81 -5.25 -7.27 12.30
N ALA A 82 -6.52 -7.27 12.66
CA ALA A 82 -7.51 -8.23 12.16
C ALA A 82 -7.72 -8.09 10.65
N LEU A 83 -7.71 -6.86 10.13
CA LEU A 83 -7.81 -6.60 8.69
C LEU A 83 -6.65 -7.23 7.90
N PHE A 84 -5.45 -7.31 8.48
CA PHE A 84 -4.27 -7.95 7.89
C PHE A 84 -4.11 -9.42 8.33
N ASP A 85 -5.17 -10.21 8.23
CA ASP A 85 -5.24 -11.63 8.64
C ASP A 85 -4.72 -11.85 10.08
N ASN A 86 -5.23 -11.07 11.03
CA ASN A 86 -4.76 -11.07 12.43
C ASN A 86 -3.25 -10.83 12.61
N GLY A 87 -2.62 -10.16 11.64
CA GLY A 87 -1.20 -9.86 11.60
C GLY A 87 -0.33 -11.01 11.07
N ARG A 88 -0.93 -12.00 10.38
CA ARG A 88 -0.21 -13.05 9.66
C ARG A 88 0.21 -12.62 8.26
N HIS A 89 -0.33 -11.51 7.76
CA HIS A 89 0.06 -10.96 6.47
C HIS A 89 1.57 -10.66 6.42
N PRO A 90 2.30 -11.04 5.36
CA PRO A 90 3.76 -10.89 5.31
C PRO A 90 4.24 -9.43 5.32
N ALA A 91 3.40 -8.50 4.86
CA ALA A 91 3.65 -7.06 4.95
C ALA A 91 3.51 -6.52 6.39
N TRP A 92 2.79 -7.22 7.27
CA TRP A 92 2.59 -6.81 8.66
C TRP A 92 3.88 -7.03 9.46
N LYS A 93 4.26 -6.07 10.31
CA LYS A 93 5.57 -6.00 11.00
C LYS A 93 6.81 -5.87 10.11
N THR A 94 6.69 -6.12 8.80
CA THR A 94 7.77 -5.90 7.83
C THR A 94 7.68 -4.47 7.29
N MET A 95 6.66 -4.20 6.48
CA MET A 95 6.41 -2.90 5.86
C MET A 95 5.54 -2.03 6.76
N ILE A 96 4.45 -2.59 7.30
CA ILE A 96 3.51 -1.89 8.18
C ILE A 96 3.91 -2.17 9.62
N GLN A 97 4.37 -1.15 10.34
CA GLN A 97 4.75 -1.26 11.75
C GLN A 97 3.87 -0.39 12.63
N SER A 98 3.58 -0.89 13.83
CA SER A 98 2.98 -0.06 14.89
C SER A 98 4.02 0.94 15.39
N SER A 99 3.63 2.20 15.51
CA SER A 99 4.47 3.22 16.14
C SER A 99 4.46 3.06 17.67
N SER A 100 5.31 3.83 18.37
CA SER A 100 5.38 3.84 19.84
C SER A 100 4.09 4.32 20.50
N ARG A 101 3.26 5.07 19.76
CA ARG A 101 1.93 5.50 20.20
C ARG A 101 0.91 4.38 19.97
N ARG A 102 0.13 4.08 21.00
CA ARG A 102 -0.96 3.09 20.94
C ARG A 102 -1.88 3.38 19.75
N ASN A 103 -2.26 2.33 19.02
CA ASN A 103 -3.14 2.39 17.84
C ASN A 103 -2.66 3.33 16.72
N ASN A 104 -1.34 3.52 16.54
CA ASN A 104 -0.81 4.25 15.39
C ASN A 104 0.08 3.34 14.56
N PHE A 105 0.02 3.52 13.25
CA PHE A 105 0.69 2.69 12.27
C PHE A 105 1.44 3.56 11.27
N GLN A 106 2.54 3.02 10.74
CA GLN A 106 3.36 3.68 9.75
C GLN A 106 3.93 2.67 8.77
N ILE A 107 4.22 3.13 7.55
CA ILE A 107 5.01 2.36 6.60
C ILE A 107 6.47 2.72 6.78
N ILE A 108 7.30 1.70 6.98
CA ILE A 108 8.75 1.85 7.06
C ILE A 108 9.33 1.53 5.67
N PRO A 109 10.11 2.42 5.06
CA PRO A 109 10.80 2.13 3.82
C PRO A 109 11.80 0.97 4.00
N PRO A 110 12.08 0.18 2.94
CA PRO A 110 13.11 -0.85 3.01
C PRO A 110 14.46 -0.22 3.38
N LEU A 111 15.11 -0.81 4.39
CA LEU A 111 16.50 -0.50 4.72
C LEU A 111 17.35 -0.88 3.49
N ARG A 112 18.09 0.09 2.94
CA ARG A 112 19.06 -0.13 1.87
C ARG A 112 20.22 -1.00 2.32
#